data_AF-A0A523FPQ2-F1
#
_entry.id   AF-A0A523FPQ2-F1
#
_cell.length_a   1.000
_cell.length_b   1.000
_cell.length_c   1.000
_cell.angle_alpha   90.00
_cell.angle_beta   90.00
_cell.angle_gamma   90.00
#
_symmetry.space_group_name_H-M   'P 1'
#
loop_
_entity.id
_entity.type
_entity.pdbx_description
1 polymer ?
#
loop_
_entity_poly.entity_id
_entity_poly.type
_entity_poly.pdbx_seq_one_letter_code
_entity_poly.pdbx_strand_id
1 'polypeptide(L)'
;MDSDNAGIQMLLKAGQGNSQLAPGNFGVLETGYGPGANNVEQALADVEPPGCSSNEVTTEPGNMARKVEWGMNARFNGSSHPWRAPNVQNYPRDTAFETSSSSSGNGNSGNGNSGNGNSGSSSADSDVYYGSGDWDSEGYWRDNHDSDQLPNALDDASRYQVYLYEIGETFDRDGMKTVYPVSSEVPDGYTRVTPSGADLPADGSSDGSVASNGALRRVITVAILQCVSDNVRGRGTYPTYGKYINAFVTEEAGGPPNSQIYGEIIGPLTPINSDNYYANPSIIK
;
A
#
# COMPACT_ATOMS: atom_id res chain seq x y z
N MET A 1 -6.18 11.96 -9.72
CA MET A 1 -6.24 10.51 -9.43
C MET A 1 -7.58 10.02 -9.92
N ASP A 2 -7.61 8.87 -10.58
CA ASP A 2 -8.88 8.21 -10.94
C ASP A 2 -9.65 7.88 -9.66
N SER A 3 -10.94 8.25 -9.60
CA SER A 3 -11.80 7.97 -8.44
C SER A 3 -11.92 6.49 -8.16
N ASP A 4 -11.80 5.67 -9.20
CA ASP A 4 -12.15 4.26 -9.16
C ASP A 4 -11.06 3.41 -8.49
N ASN A 5 -9.87 3.99 -8.27
CA ASN A 5 -8.72 3.29 -7.71
C ASN A 5 -8.21 3.87 -6.38
N ALA A 6 -8.71 5.04 -5.97
CA ALA A 6 -8.28 5.65 -4.71
C ALA A 6 -8.79 4.85 -3.51
N GLY A 7 -7.90 4.58 -2.54
CA GLY A 7 -8.28 3.84 -1.34
C GLY A 7 -8.29 2.31 -1.47
N ILE A 8 -8.18 1.77 -2.70
CA ILE A 8 -8.10 0.33 -2.93
C ILE A 8 -6.78 -0.24 -2.40
N GLN A 9 -6.86 -1.33 -1.63
CA GLN A 9 -5.69 -2.09 -1.20
C GLN A 9 -5.19 -3.05 -2.28
N MET A 10 -3.89 -3.26 -2.37
CA MET A 10 -3.26 -4.20 -3.30
C MET A 10 -2.24 -5.09 -2.60
N LEU A 11 -2.10 -6.31 -3.11
CA LEU A 11 -0.96 -7.17 -2.80
C LEU A 11 0.23 -6.76 -3.69
N LEU A 12 1.15 -5.96 -3.15
CA LEU A 12 2.32 -5.44 -3.87
C LEU A 12 3.39 -6.50 -4.09
N LYS A 13 3.45 -7.49 -3.19
CA LYS A 13 4.40 -8.60 -3.25
C LYS A 13 3.76 -9.85 -2.66
N ALA A 14 3.86 -10.99 -3.34
CA ALA A 14 3.51 -12.30 -2.76
C ALA A 14 4.69 -12.96 -2.01
N GLY A 15 4.36 -13.90 -1.13
CA GLY A 15 5.32 -14.78 -0.45
C GLY A 15 6.00 -15.78 -1.38
N GLN A 16 6.94 -16.58 -0.86
CA GLN A 16 7.64 -17.61 -1.64
C GLN A 16 6.67 -18.76 -1.98
N GLY A 17 6.21 -18.80 -3.23
CA GLY A 17 5.40 -19.89 -3.79
C GLY A 17 5.71 -20.11 -5.28
N ASN A 18 5.36 -21.30 -5.78
CA ASN A 18 5.55 -21.71 -7.19
C ASN A 18 4.70 -20.94 -8.22
N SER A 19 3.98 -19.89 -7.83
CA SER A 19 3.15 -19.08 -8.71
C SER A 19 3.86 -17.78 -9.11
N GLN A 20 3.89 -17.54 -10.42
CA GLN A 20 4.64 -16.46 -11.07
C GLN A 20 4.09 -15.07 -10.69
N LEU A 21 4.83 -14.32 -9.88
CA LEU A 21 4.85 -12.86 -9.99
C LEU A 21 6.24 -12.45 -10.48
N ALA A 22 6.38 -12.14 -11.77
CA ALA A 22 7.59 -11.51 -12.30
C ALA A 22 7.42 -9.98 -12.20
N PRO A 23 8.50 -9.17 -11.97
CA PRO A 23 9.92 -9.48 -12.18
C PRO A 23 10.74 -9.98 -11.00
N GLY A 24 11.72 -10.83 -11.29
CA GLY A 24 12.87 -11.10 -10.41
C GLY A 24 12.59 -11.98 -9.20
N ASN A 25 11.80 -13.06 -9.33
CA ASN A 25 11.53 -14.10 -8.31
C ASN A 25 10.95 -13.60 -6.95
N PHE A 26 10.87 -12.28 -6.73
CA PHE A 26 10.49 -11.63 -5.47
C PHE A 26 9.90 -10.22 -5.63
N GLY A 27 9.83 -9.65 -6.84
CA GLY A 27 9.17 -8.36 -7.08
C GLY A 27 9.93 -7.13 -6.58
N VAL A 28 11.26 -7.19 -6.44
CA VAL A 28 12.09 -6.04 -6.02
C VAL A 28 12.98 -5.55 -7.15
N LEU A 29 13.30 -4.25 -7.09
CA LEU A 29 14.13 -3.56 -8.08
C LEU A 29 15.50 -3.23 -7.49
N GLU A 30 16.49 -3.08 -8.37
CA GLU A 30 17.73 -2.42 -8.03
C GLU A 30 17.43 -0.99 -7.59
N THR A 31 18.12 -0.56 -6.54
CA THR A 31 17.88 0.73 -5.88
C THR A 31 19.04 1.67 -6.17
N GLY A 32 18.94 2.97 -5.88
CA GLY A 32 20.07 3.88 -6.06
C GLY A 32 21.26 3.60 -5.13
N TYR A 33 21.14 2.66 -4.19
CA TYR A 33 22.28 2.11 -3.44
C TYR A 33 23.06 1.03 -4.20
N GLY A 34 22.62 0.66 -5.40
CA GLY A 34 23.18 -0.42 -6.21
C GLY A 34 22.57 -1.80 -5.91
N PRO A 35 23.11 -2.87 -6.52
CA PRO A 35 22.55 -4.20 -6.44
C PRO A 35 22.78 -4.88 -5.08
N GLY A 36 21.97 -5.89 -4.77
CA GLY A 36 22.18 -6.77 -3.62
C GLY A 36 21.26 -6.56 -2.41
N ALA A 37 21.14 -7.62 -1.62
CA ALA A 37 20.13 -7.78 -0.57
C ALA A 37 20.16 -6.70 0.53
N ASN A 38 21.36 -6.31 0.96
CA ASN A 38 21.52 -5.30 2.02
C ASN A 38 21.17 -3.89 1.51
N ASN A 39 21.45 -3.61 0.23
CA ASN A 39 21.10 -2.34 -0.39
C ASN A 39 19.58 -2.22 -0.59
N VAL A 40 18.91 -3.34 -0.93
CA VAL A 40 17.45 -3.41 -0.97
C VAL A 40 16.84 -3.21 0.42
N GLU A 41 17.33 -3.89 1.46
CA GLU A 41 16.88 -3.68 2.84
C GLU A 41 17.01 -2.21 3.24
N GLN A 42 18.17 -1.60 2.98
CA GLN A 42 18.43 -0.20 3.31
C GLN A 42 17.48 0.74 2.55
N ALA A 43 17.28 0.54 1.25
CA ALA A 43 16.36 1.34 0.46
C ALA A 43 14.91 1.23 0.94
N LEU A 44 14.50 0.02 1.33
CA LEU A 44 13.16 -0.22 1.87
C LEU A 44 13.02 0.38 3.27
N ALA A 45 14.09 0.47 4.07
CA ALA A 45 14.07 1.14 5.36
C ALA A 45 14.12 2.67 5.27
N ASP A 46 14.69 3.22 4.19
CA ASP A 46 14.88 4.66 4.03
C ASP A 46 13.63 5.34 3.46
N VAL A 47 13.31 6.55 3.92
CA VAL A 47 12.12 7.26 3.42
C VAL A 47 12.34 7.81 2.03
N GLU A 48 13.53 8.34 1.81
CA GLU A 48 13.95 8.90 0.53
C GLU A 48 15.21 8.17 0.08
N PRO A 49 15.10 6.91 -0.39
CA PRO A 49 16.25 6.23 -0.93
C PRO A 49 16.83 7.04 -2.10
N PRO A 50 18.16 7.06 -2.28
CA PRO A 50 18.80 7.77 -3.36
C PRO A 50 18.35 7.20 -4.70
N GLY A 51 18.32 8.08 -5.70
CA GLY A 51 17.89 7.74 -7.06
C GLY A 51 16.56 8.41 -7.41
N CYS A 52 16.39 8.71 -8.69
CA CYS A 52 15.14 9.22 -9.24
C CYS A 52 14.36 8.06 -9.87
N SER A 53 13.03 8.16 -9.90
CA SER A 53 12.21 7.33 -10.79
C SER A 53 12.69 7.49 -12.24
N SER A 54 12.92 6.37 -12.93
CA SER A 54 13.51 6.33 -14.26
C SER A 54 12.54 5.72 -15.26
N ASN A 55 12.74 5.98 -16.55
CA ASN A 55 11.97 5.29 -17.60
C ASN A 55 12.36 3.82 -17.75
N GLU A 56 13.41 3.38 -17.04
CA GLU A 56 13.90 2.02 -17.01
C GLU A 56 14.22 1.61 -15.57
N VAL A 57 13.92 0.35 -15.23
CA VAL A 57 14.24 -0.24 -13.92
C VAL A 57 14.97 -1.57 -14.10
N THR A 58 15.96 -1.81 -13.26
CA THR A 58 16.65 -3.10 -13.18
C THR A 58 16.03 -3.92 -12.08
N THR A 59 15.82 -5.20 -12.33
CA THR A 59 15.17 -6.14 -11.42
C THR A 59 16.23 -6.84 -10.56
N GLU A 60 15.97 -7.04 -9.26
CA GLU A 60 16.94 -7.63 -8.32
C GLU A 60 16.46 -8.98 -7.79
N PRO A 61 16.71 -10.09 -8.51
CA PRO A 61 16.38 -11.41 -8.01
C PRO A 61 17.34 -11.89 -6.92
N GLY A 62 16.83 -12.63 -5.95
CA GLY A 62 17.63 -13.28 -4.90
C GLY A 62 16.79 -13.61 -3.67
N ASN A 63 17.29 -14.41 -2.74
CA ASN A 63 16.55 -14.72 -1.51
C ASN A 63 16.50 -13.50 -0.57
N MET A 64 15.62 -12.55 -0.89
CA MET A 64 15.49 -11.25 -0.22
C MET A 64 14.38 -11.22 0.82
N ALA A 65 13.70 -12.35 1.07
CA ALA A 65 12.49 -12.41 1.91
C ALA A 65 12.65 -11.73 3.28
N ARG A 66 13.70 -12.11 4.05
CA ARG A 66 14.01 -11.48 5.34
C ARG A 66 14.46 -10.02 5.25
N LYS A 67 15.09 -9.65 4.13
CA LYS A 67 15.63 -8.31 3.91
C LYS A 67 14.53 -7.31 3.58
N VAL A 68 13.55 -7.78 2.81
CA VAL A 68 12.30 -7.07 2.57
C VAL A 68 11.50 -6.93 3.85
N GLU A 69 11.32 -8.01 4.62
CA GLU A 69 10.67 -7.96 5.94
C GLU A 69 11.31 -6.89 6.85
N TRP A 70 12.64 -6.95 7.05
CA TRP A 70 13.33 -6.03 7.96
C TRP A 70 13.32 -4.59 7.46
N GLY A 71 13.54 -4.37 6.16
CA GLY A 71 13.54 -3.02 5.58
C GLY A 71 12.16 -2.37 5.63
N MET A 72 11.11 -3.11 5.22
CA MET A 72 9.75 -2.61 5.28
C MET A 72 9.31 -2.36 6.72
N ASN A 73 9.58 -3.27 7.64
CA ASN A 73 9.12 -3.15 9.03
C ASN A 73 9.91 -2.13 9.83
N ALA A 74 11.05 -1.62 9.33
CA ALA A 74 11.67 -0.42 9.88
C ALA A 74 10.77 0.83 9.71
N ARG A 75 9.86 0.83 8.74
CA ARG A 75 8.80 1.86 8.60
C ARG A 75 7.68 1.71 9.62
N PHE A 76 7.73 0.64 10.41
CA PHE A 76 6.80 0.31 11.48
C PHE A 76 7.55 0.24 12.82
N ASN A 77 6.83 -0.09 13.90
CA ASN A 77 7.44 -0.30 15.22
C ASN A 77 7.93 -1.76 15.42
N GLY A 78 7.54 -2.70 14.55
CA GLY A 78 7.91 -4.11 14.66
C GLY A 78 9.23 -4.47 13.98
N SER A 79 10.36 -4.21 14.64
CA SER A 79 11.60 -4.98 14.46
C SER A 79 12.71 -4.46 15.35
N SER A 80 13.73 -5.27 15.67
CA SER A 80 14.97 -4.82 16.31
C SER A 80 15.82 -3.84 15.46
N HIS A 81 15.26 -3.24 14.41
CA HIS A 81 15.95 -2.33 13.52
C HIS A 81 16.29 -1.02 14.25
N PRO A 82 17.49 -0.43 14.04
CA PRO A 82 17.89 0.81 14.71
C PRO A 82 17.06 2.04 14.30
N TRP A 83 16.24 1.93 13.25
CA TRP A 83 15.48 3.03 12.65
C TRP A 83 13.96 2.80 12.74
N ARG A 84 13.46 2.34 13.89
CA ARG A 84 12.02 2.12 14.08
C ARG A 84 11.26 3.43 13.93
N ALA A 85 10.09 3.36 13.31
CA ALA A 85 9.19 4.48 13.26
C ALA A 85 8.31 4.49 14.52
N PRO A 86 8.38 5.54 15.35
CA PRO A 86 7.43 5.72 16.42
C PRO A 86 6.01 5.93 15.83
N ASN A 87 4.98 5.33 16.43
CA ASN A 87 3.55 5.50 16.12
C ASN A 87 3.03 4.81 14.86
N VAL A 88 3.16 3.49 14.82
CA VAL A 88 2.76 2.75 13.63
C VAL A 88 1.93 1.52 13.94
N GLN A 89 0.64 1.62 13.61
CA GLN A 89 -0.34 0.54 13.60
C GLN A 89 -0.54 -0.06 12.21
N ASN A 90 -0.94 -1.34 12.21
CA ASN A 90 -1.47 -1.99 11.03
C ASN A 90 -2.90 -1.54 10.81
N TYR A 91 -3.23 -1.08 9.60
CA TYR A 91 -4.60 -0.84 9.22
C TYR A 91 -5.27 -2.14 8.79
N PRO A 92 -6.56 -2.36 9.12
CA PRO A 92 -7.31 -3.51 8.65
C PRO A 92 -7.25 -3.63 7.13
N ARG A 93 -7.29 -4.85 6.63
CA ARG A 93 -7.42 -5.14 5.20
C ARG A 93 -8.80 -4.78 4.67
N ASP A 94 -8.94 -4.66 3.36
CA ASP A 94 -10.25 -4.48 2.74
C ASP A 94 -11.17 -5.66 3.11
N THR A 95 -12.44 -5.35 3.37
CA THR A 95 -13.47 -6.32 3.78
C THR A 95 -13.72 -7.39 2.72
N ALA A 96 -13.47 -7.05 1.45
CA ALA A 96 -13.46 -7.96 0.33
C ALA A 96 -12.21 -7.73 -0.53
N PHE A 97 -11.72 -8.83 -1.09
CA PHE A 97 -10.62 -8.85 -2.05
C PHE A 97 -11.12 -9.57 -3.30
N GLU A 98 -11.10 -8.90 -4.44
CA GLU A 98 -11.65 -9.43 -5.70
C GLU A 98 -10.71 -10.47 -6.31
N THR A 99 -11.22 -11.68 -6.52
CA THR A 99 -10.53 -12.69 -7.34
C THR A 99 -10.63 -12.24 -8.79
N SER A 100 -9.56 -12.32 -9.56
CA SER A 100 -9.48 -11.95 -11.00
C SER A 100 -10.34 -12.82 -11.95
N SER A 101 -11.42 -13.44 -11.46
CA SER A 101 -12.30 -14.35 -12.22
C SER A 101 -13.71 -13.79 -12.53
N SER A 102 -14.04 -12.56 -12.14
CA SER A 102 -15.34 -11.93 -12.39
C SER A 102 -15.35 -11.00 -13.61
N SER A 103 -14.76 -11.42 -14.74
CA SER A 103 -15.16 -10.91 -16.05
C SER A 103 -15.94 -11.98 -16.82
N SER A 104 -17.19 -12.21 -16.42
CA SER A 104 -18.21 -12.77 -17.30
C SER A 104 -19.59 -12.44 -16.75
N GLY A 105 -20.27 -11.52 -17.42
CA GLY A 105 -21.67 -11.27 -17.17
C GLY A 105 -22.49 -12.55 -17.34
N ASN A 106 -23.32 -12.84 -16.35
CA ASN A 106 -24.69 -13.25 -16.63
C ASN A 106 -25.51 -12.99 -15.37
N GLY A 107 -26.59 -12.22 -15.51
CA GLY A 107 -27.49 -11.95 -14.40
C GLY A 107 -28.08 -13.25 -13.85
N ASN A 108 -28.07 -13.41 -12.54
CA ASN A 108 -29.22 -14.02 -11.87
C ASN A 108 -29.33 -13.53 -10.43
N SER A 109 -30.55 -13.10 -10.12
CA SER A 109 -31.06 -12.75 -8.80
C SER A 109 -30.86 -13.88 -7.79
N GLY A 110 -30.57 -13.55 -6.52
CA GLY A 110 -30.68 -14.54 -5.45
C GLY A 110 -30.13 -14.16 -4.08
N ASN A 111 -30.92 -13.40 -3.33
CA ASN A 111 -31.20 -13.59 -1.89
C ASN A 111 -30.04 -13.44 -0.87
N GLY A 112 -30.15 -12.44 0.01
CA GLY A 112 -29.12 -12.09 0.99
C GLY A 112 -29.06 -12.96 2.23
N ASN A 113 -28.09 -12.64 3.11
CA ASN A 113 -28.31 -12.63 4.54
C ASN A 113 -27.25 -11.78 5.26
N SER A 114 -27.72 -10.99 6.21
CA SER A 114 -26.96 -10.32 7.24
C SER A 114 -26.21 -11.34 8.11
N GLY A 115 -24.97 -11.03 8.51
CA GLY A 115 -24.20 -11.90 9.40
C GLY A 115 -22.85 -11.31 9.80
N ASN A 116 -22.86 -10.52 10.87
CA ASN A 116 -21.69 -10.18 11.68
C ASN A 116 -20.98 -11.46 12.16
N GLY A 117 -19.67 -11.57 11.99
CA GLY A 117 -18.90 -12.72 12.49
C GLY A 117 -17.50 -12.88 11.89
N ASN A 118 -16.52 -12.31 12.59
CA ASN A 118 -15.10 -12.68 12.60
C ASN A 118 -14.85 -14.13 12.13
N SER A 119 -14.10 -14.30 11.04
CA SER A 119 -13.54 -15.59 10.64
C SER A 119 -12.15 -15.36 10.08
N GLY A 120 -11.14 -15.56 10.92
CA GLY A 120 -9.84 -15.99 10.45
C GLY A 120 -10.02 -17.23 9.57
N SER A 121 -9.76 -17.09 8.28
CA SER A 121 -9.62 -18.22 7.37
C SER A 121 -8.37 -18.02 6.54
N SER A 122 -7.35 -18.70 7.02
CA SER A 122 -6.09 -19.05 6.40
C SER A 122 -6.27 -19.69 5.02
N SER A 123 -6.09 -18.90 3.98
CA SER A 123 -5.41 -19.30 2.74
C SER A 123 -5.36 -18.05 1.89
N ALA A 124 -4.16 -17.51 1.65
CA ALA A 124 -3.96 -16.57 0.56
C ALA A 124 -4.42 -17.28 -0.72
N ASP A 125 -5.65 -17.01 -1.14
CA ASP A 125 -6.12 -17.41 -2.43
C ASP A 125 -5.23 -16.68 -3.44
N SER A 126 -4.49 -17.46 -4.21
CA SER A 126 -3.33 -16.98 -4.97
C SER A 126 -3.70 -16.17 -6.20
N ASP A 127 -4.99 -15.85 -6.40
CA ASP A 127 -5.53 -15.17 -7.58
C ASP A 127 -6.27 -13.85 -7.25
N VAL A 128 -6.03 -13.31 -6.06
CA VAL A 128 -6.77 -12.18 -5.47
C VAL A 128 -5.82 -11.04 -5.13
N TYR A 129 -5.85 -9.96 -5.92
CA TYR A 129 -4.78 -8.96 -5.95
C TYR A 129 -5.21 -7.52 -5.62
N TYR A 130 -6.52 -7.25 -5.63
CA TYR A 130 -7.12 -5.94 -5.34
C TYR A 130 -8.22 -6.10 -4.30
N GLY A 131 -8.24 -5.19 -3.35
CA GLY A 131 -9.32 -5.05 -2.39
C GLY A 131 -10.45 -4.19 -2.94
N SER A 132 -11.55 -4.08 -2.19
CA SER A 132 -12.71 -3.27 -2.56
C SER A 132 -12.56 -1.78 -2.25
N GLY A 133 -11.52 -1.38 -1.50
CA GLY A 133 -11.41 -0.06 -0.86
C GLY A 133 -12.26 0.08 0.41
N ASP A 134 -13.16 -0.86 0.69
CA ASP A 134 -14.01 -0.82 1.89
C ASP A 134 -13.29 -1.43 3.08
N TRP A 135 -13.12 -0.67 4.15
CA TRP A 135 -12.47 -1.10 5.39
C TRP A 135 -13.19 -0.58 6.63
N ASP A 136 -13.00 -1.25 7.76
CA ASP A 136 -13.67 -0.91 9.03
C ASP A 136 -12.91 0.21 9.76
N SER A 137 -13.06 1.46 9.27
CA SER A 137 -12.40 2.63 9.86
C SER A 137 -12.92 2.97 11.25
N GLU A 138 -14.22 2.80 11.50
CA GLU A 138 -14.83 2.97 12.82
C GLU A 138 -14.31 1.93 13.83
N GLY A 139 -14.26 0.66 13.42
CA GLY A 139 -13.72 -0.42 14.25
C GLY A 139 -12.24 -0.21 14.55
N TYR A 140 -11.44 0.15 13.52
CA TYR A 140 -10.04 0.51 13.72
C TYR A 140 -9.88 1.66 14.73
N TRP A 141 -10.63 2.75 14.57
CA TRP A 141 -10.49 3.92 15.42
C TRP A 141 -10.81 3.59 16.88
N ARG A 142 -11.94 2.93 17.13
CA ARG A 142 -12.36 2.50 18.47
C ARG A 142 -11.32 1.59 19.13
N ASP A 143 -10.69 0.71 18.36
CA ASP A 143 -9.74 -0.27 18.91
C ASP A 143 -8.36 0.36 19.18
N ASN A 144 -8.04 1.50 18.56
CA ASN A 144 -6.70 2.10 18.59
C ASN A 144 -6.62 3.49 19.25
N HIS A 145 -7.75 4.18 19.49
CA HIS A 145 -7.78 5.51 20.09
C HIS A 145 -8.61 5.53 21.38
N ASP A 146 -8.32 6.49 22.26
CA ASP A 146 -9.04 6.69 23.52
C ASP A 146 -10.51 7.12 23.32
N SER A 147 -10.87 7.55 22.11
CA SER A 147 -12.23 7.91 21.72
C SER A 147 -12.88 6.78 20.94
N ASP A 148 -14.04 6.31 21.40
CA ASP A 148 -14.87 5.33 20.69
C ASP A 148 -15.50 5.90 19.40
N GLN A 149 -15.46 7.23 19.21
CA GLN A 149 -16.07 7.91 18.07
C GLN A 149 -14.98 8.32 17.05
N LEU A 150 -15.13 7.82 15.82
CA LEU A 150 -14.40 8.29 14.65
C LEU A 150 -14.71 9.79 14.42
N PRO A 151 -13.69 10.66 14.25
CA PRO A 151 -13.91 12.05 13.91
C PRO A 151 -14.71 12.17 12.61
N ASN A 152 -15.75 13.00 12.58
CA ASN A 152 -16.59 13.18 11.38
C ASN A 152 -15.79 13.61 10.13
N ALA A 153 -14.63 14.23 10.29
CA ALA A 153 -13.74 14.59 9.18
C ALA A 153 -13.13 13.36 8.48
N LEU A 154 -13.19 12.20 9.14
CA LEU A 154 -12.71 10.89 8.70
C LEU A 154 -13.85 9.93 8.34
N ASP A 155 -15.10 10.39 8.29
CA ASP A 155 -16.18 9.62 7.66
C ASP A 155 -15.70 9.23 6.24
N ASP A 156 -15.91 7.97 5.84
CA ASP A 156 -15.45 7.38 4.57
C ASP A 156 -13.96 7.55 4.21
N ALA A 157 -13.11 7.84 5.20
CA ALA A 157 -11.69 8.05 4.97
C ALA A 157 -10.95 6.81 4.48
N SER A 158 -9.96 7.03 3.61
CA SER A 158 -8.97 6.01 3.26
C SER A 158 -7.98 5.81 4.42
N ARG A 159 -7.21 4.71 4.42
CA ARG A 159 -6.20 4.48 5.48
C ARG A 159 -5.12 5.53 5.46
N TYR A 160 -4.76 6.01 4.27
CA TYR A 160 -3.79 7.10 4.15
C TYR A 160 -4.32 8.41 4.74
N GLN A 161 -5.61 8.71 4.59
CA GLN A 161 -6.22 9.90 5.19
C GLN A 161 -6.28 9.80 6.71
N VAL A 162 -6.63 8.63 7.25
CA VAL A 162 -6.57 8.37 8.69
C VAL A 162 -5.14 8.53 9.19
N TYR A 163 -4.16 7.95 8.49
CA TYR A 163 -2.74 8.10 8.82
C TYR A 163 -2.31 9.57 8.89
N LEU A 164 -2.62 10.38 7.86
CA LEU A 164 -2.30 11.81 7.85
C LEU A 164 -2.95 12.55 9.01
N TYR A 165 -4.20 12.20 9.35
CA TYR A 165 -4.89 12.77 10.50
C TYR A 165 -4.21 12.43 11.82
N GLU A 166 -3.86 11.16 12.03
CA GLU A 166 -3.20 10.67 13.25
C GLU A 166 -1.87 11.39 13.49
N ILE A 167 -1.09 11.65 12.43
CA ILE A 167 0.18 12.38 12.56
C ILE A 167 0.03 13.91 12.56
N GLY A 168 -1.21 14.42 12.52
CA GLY A 168 -1.52 15.85 12.63
C GLY A 168 -1.29 16.65 11.33
N GLU A 169 -1.23 15.98 10.18
CA GLU A 169 -0.98 16.63 8.89
C GLU A 169 -2.27 17.18 8.27
N THR A 170 -2.17 18.34 7.62
CA THR A 170 -3.28 18.92 6.87
C THR A 170 -3.31 18.35 5.46
N PHE A 171 -4.48 17.92 4.99
CA PHE A 171 -4.69 17.36 3.66
C PHE A 171 -6.03 17.82 3.07
N ASP A 172 -6.13 17.82 1.74
CA ASP A 172 -7.39 18.04 1.03
C ASP A 172 -7.93 16.69 0.57
N ARG A 173 -9.24 16.44 0.73
CA ARG A 173 -9.89 15.19 0.32
C ARG A 173 -11.19 15.37 -0.45
N ASP A 174 -11.49 14.41 -1.31
CA ASP A 174 -12.78 14.24 -2.01
C ASP A 174 -13.10 12.74 -2.03
N GLY A 175 -13.92 12.28 -1.07
CA GLY A 175 -14.02 10.87 -0.70
C GLY A 175 -12.64 10.30 -0.32
N MET A 176 -12.23 9.21 -0.94
CA MET A 176 -10.92 8.56 -0.73
C MET A 176 -9.76 9.25 -1.50
N LYS A 177 -10.03 10.21 -2.38
CA LYS A 177 -8.97 10.97 -3.07
C LYS A 177 -8.28 11.89 -2.07
N THR A 178 -6.95 11.91 -2.12
CA THR A 178 -6.13 12.68 -1.18
C THR A 178 -5.14 13.56 -1.93
N VAL A 179 -5.06 14.83 -1.53
CA VAL A 179 -4.00 15.75 -1.95
C VAL A 179 -3.17 16.10 -0.72
N TYR A 180 -1.91 15.66 -0.77
CA TYR A 180 -0.88 15.97 0.21
C TYR A 180 0.48 16.05 -0.50
N PRO A 181 1.32 17.06 -0.20
CA PRO A 181 1.04 18.21 0.66
C PRO A 181 -0.01 19.16 0.07
N VAL A 182 -0.71 19.90 0.92
CA VAL A 182 -1.74 20.86 0.47
C VAL A 182 -1.15 22.10 -0.16
N SER A 183 -1.88 22.66 -1.12
CA SER A 183 -1.59 23.98 -1.67
C SER A 183 -2.33 25.09 -0.90
N SER A 184 -2.06 26.36 -1.19
CA SER A 184 -2.85 27.46 -0.61
C SER A 184 -4.32 27.42 -1.04
N GLU A 185 -4.59 26.91 -2.25
CA GLU A 185 -5.94 26.74 -2.80
C GLU A 185 -6.41 25.30 -2.58
N VAL A 186 -7.67 25.16 -2.17
CA VAL A 186 -8.33 23.85 -2.08
C VAL A 186 -8.85 23.51 -3.48
N PRO A 187 -8.50 22.36 -4.06
CA PRO A 187 -9.02 21.96 -5.37
C PRO A 187 -10.55 21.88 -5.39
N ASP A 188 -11.16 22.16 -6.53
CA ASP A 188 -12.61 22.06 -6.69
C ASP A 188 -13.13 20.66 -6.32
N GLY A 189 -14.17 20.62 -5.48
CA GLY A 189 -14.76 19.37 -4.97
C GLY A 189 -14.04 18.78 -3.75
N TYR A 190 -12.88 19.31 -3.36
CA TYR A 190 -12.17 18.86 -2.17
C TYR A 190 -12.58 19.65 -0.93
N THR A 191 -12.49 18.99 0.22
CA THR A 191 -12.60 19.60 1.56
C THR A 191 -11.25 19.51 2.26
N ARG A 192 -10.82 20.61 2.87
CA ARG A 192 -9.61 20.64 3.70
C ARG A 192 -9.88 20.04 5.07
N VAL A 193 -9.06 19.07 5.45
CA VAL A 193 -9.02 18.48 6.79
C VAL A 193 -7.78 18.99 7.51
N THR A 194 -7.99 19.63 8.66
CA THR A 194 -6.91 20.13 9.53
C THR A 194 -7.11 19.54 10.93
N PRO A 195 -6.34 18.51 11.31
CA PRO A 195 -6.35 17.97 12.67
C PRO A 195 -5.96 19.06 13.69
N SER A 196 -6.48 18.98 14.92
CA SER A 196 -6.08 19.89 16.01
C SER A 196 -4.64 19.66 16.49
N GLY A 197 -4.07 18.51 16.16
CA GLY A 197 -2.74 18.04 16.50
C GLY A 197 -2.63 16.55 16.14
N ALA A 198 -1.48 15.94 16.45
CA ALA A 198 -1.33 14.50 16.32
C ALA A 198 -2.24 13.78 17.33
N ASP A 199 -2.96 12.78 16.86
CA ASP A 199 -3.78 11.85 17.64
C ASP A 199 -3.26 10.46 17.28
N LEU A 200 -2.22 10.03 17.99
CA LEU A 200 -1.49 8.81 17.65
C LEU A 200 -2.18 7.61 18.32
N PRO A 201 -2.29 6.47 17.64
CA PRO A 201 -2.81 5.24 18.24
C PRO A 201 -2.16 4.90 19.59
N ALA A 202 -2.97 4.48 20.55
CA ALA A 202 -2.57 4.20 21.93
C ALA A 202 -1.65 2.98 22.07
N ASP A 203 -1.81 1.99 21.17
CA ASP A 203 -0.99 0.78 21.18
C ASP A 203 0.30 0.99 20.39
N GLY A 204 1.40 0.35 20.78
CA GLY A 204 2.68 0.47 20.05
C GLY A 204 3.53 1.68 20.41
N SER A 205 3.51 2.10 21.68
CA SER A 205 4.45 3.01 22.36
C SER A 205 5.69 3.43 21.58
N SER A 206 5.83 4.76 21.50
CA SER A 206 7.09 5.42 21.20
C SER A 206 6.94 6.92 21.43
N ASP A 207 7.30 7.38 22.63
CA ASP A 207 7.42 8.77 23.12
C ASP A 207 6.37 9.85 22.73
N GLY A 208 5.30 9.50 22.02
CA GLY A 208 4.31 10.44 21.47
C GLY A 208 4.86 11.31 20.33
N SER A 209 6.03 11.02 19.76
CA SER A 209 6.63 11.86 18.71
C SER A 209 6.35 11.31 17.32
N VAL A 210 5.76 12.13 16.45
CA VAL A 210 5.66 11.82 15.01
C VAL A 210 7.06 11.57 14.46
N ALA A 211 7.22 10.50 13.68
CA ALA A 211 8.49 10.22 13.01
C ALA A 211 9.00 11.46 12.27
N SER A 212 10.30 11.76 12.36
CA SER A 212 10.89 13.02 11.85
C SER A 212 10.73 13.25 10.34
N ASN A 213 10.38 12.20 9.60
CA ASN A 213 10.10 12.18 8.16
C ASN A 213 8.59 11.98 7.84
N GLY A 214 7.73 12.10 8.86
CA GLY A 214 6.30 12.35 8.78
C GLY A 214 5.53 11.48 7.80
N ALA A 215 4.61 12.11 7.08
CA ALA A 215 3.65 11.51 6.14
C ALA A 215 4.25 10.63 5.03
N LEU A 216 5.55 10.73 4.72
CA LEU A 216 6.17 9.95 3.66
C LEU A 216 6.72 8.61 4.16
N ARG A 217 6.77 8.38 5.48
CA ARG A 217 7.43 7.21 6.07
C ARG A 217 6.90 5.88 5.54
N ARG A 218 5.61 5.78 5.25
CA ARG A 218 4.97 4.57 4.71
C ARG A 218 4.55 4.69 3.25
N VAL A 219 4.94 5.76 2.57
CA VAL A 219 4.68 5.91 1.14
C VAL A 219 5.84 5.30 0.37
N ILE A 220 5.52 4.43 -0.59
CA ILE A 220 6.50 3.85 -1.51
C ILE A 220 6.09 4.09 -2.95
N THR A 221 7.09 4.24 -3.81
CA THR A 221 6.90 4.30 -5.25
C THR A 221 7.04 2.90 -5.85
N VAL A 222 6.01 2.45 -6.57
CA VAL A 222 5.98 1.13 -7.20
C VAL A 222 6.00 1.30 -8.72
N ALA A 223 6.96 0.64 -9.37
CA ALA A 223 7.04 0.61 -10.83
C ALA A 223 6.06 -0.42 -11.40
N ILE A 224 5.38 -0.06 -12.49
CA ILE A 224 4.47 -0.97 -13.20
C ILE A 224 5.15 -1.47 -14.47
N LEU A 225 5.25 -2.78 -14.61
CA LEU A 225 5.88 -3.44 -15.75
C LEU A 225 4.89 -4.35 -16.48
N GLN A 226 5.04 -4.45 -17.80
CA GLN A 226 4.23 -5.34 -18.63
C GLN A 226 4.94 -6.69 -18.78
N CYS A 227 4.82 -7.54 -17.76
CA CYS A 227 5.68 -8.72 -17.62
C CYS A 227 5.66 -9.67 -18.82
N VAL A 228 4.51 -9.81 -19.48
CA VAL A 228 4.34 -10.68 -20.66
C VAL A 228 4.92 -10.02 -21.91
N SER A 229 4.55 -8.77 -22.22
CA SER A 229 5.03 -8.10 -23.43
C SER A 229 6.53 -7.82 -23.39
N ASP A 230 7.03 -7.48 -22.21
CA ASP A 230 8.43 -7.12 -22.00
C ASP A 230 9.28 -8.36 -21.69
N ASN A 231 8.66 -9.55 -21.70
CA ASN A 231 9.29 -10.85 -21.46
C ASN A 231 10.20 -10.84 -20.21
N VAL A 232 9.64 -10.33 -19.12
CA VAL A 232 10.35 -10.10 -17.88
C VAL A 232 10.77 -11.41 -17.22
N ARG A 233 12.08 -11.63 -17.07
CA ARG A 233 12.65 -12.88 -16.52
C ARG A 233 13.95 -12.62 -15.77
N GLY A 234 14.06 -13.16 -14.56
CA GLY A 234 15.28 -13.08 -13.76
C GLY A 234 15.71 -11.63 -13.51
N ARG A 235 17.03 -11.38 -13.57
CA ARG A 235 17.63 -10.04 -13.52
C ARG A 235 17.68 -9.49 -14.93
N GLY A 236 17.18 -8.27 -15.10
CA GLY A 236 17.14 -7.56 -16.36
C GLY A 236 16.66 -6.13 -16.17
N THR A 237 16.92 -5.29 -17.16
CA THR A 237 16.48 -3.89 -17.22
C THR A 237 15.29 -3.78 -18.16
N TYR A 238 14.21 -3.16 -17.69
CA TYR A 238 12.93 -3.10 -18.39
C TYR A 238 12.38 -1.68 -18.41
N PRO A 239 11.69 -1.28 -19.50
CA PRO A 239 11.07 0.03 -19.58
C PRO A 239 9.84 0.11 -18.65
N THR A 240 9.77 1.16 -17.84
CA THR A 240 8.56 1.51 -17.07
C THR A 240 7.62 2.40 -17.88
N TYR A 241 8.13 3.05 -18.93
CA TYR A 241 7.41 4.10 -19.67
C TYR A 241 6.90 5.23 -18.75
N GLY A 242 7.62 5.49 -17.65
CA GLY A 242 7.22 6.47 -16.64
C GLY A 242 6.01 6.04 -15.80
N LYS A 243 5.62 4.76 -15.85
CA LYS A 243 4.45 4.23 -15.13
C LYS A 243 4.84 3.84 -13.71
N TYR A 244 4.40 4.69 -12.78
CA TYR A 244 4.59 4.50 -11.36
C TYR A 244 3.30 4.81 -10.62
N ILE A 245 3.16 4.20 -9.44
CA ILE A 245 2.15 4.57 -8.46
C ILE A 245 2.82 4.89 -7.15
N ASN A 246 2.14 5.72 -6.35
CA ASN A 246 2.42 5.82 -4.94
C ASN A 246 1.44 4.92 -4.18
N ALA A 247 1.98 4.06 -3.34
CA ALA A 247 1.23 3.21 -2.46
C ALA A 247 1.57 3.53 -1.00
N PHE A 248 0.55 3.61 -0.16
CA PHE A 248 0.68 3.68 1.28
C PHE A 248 0.71 2.28 1.87
N VAL A 249 1.81 1.89 2.50
CA VAL A 249 1.98 0.55 3.10
C VAL A 249 1.11 0.46 4.34
N THR A 250 0.15 -0.47 4.32
CA THR A 250 -0.94 -0.53 5.31
C THR A 250 -0.61 -1.39 6.52
N GLU A 251 0.28 -2.37 6.37
CA GLU A 251 0.66 -3.30 7.43
C GLU A 251 2.13 -3.72 7.31
N GLU A 252 2.68 -4.24 8.41
CA GLU A 252 4.01 -4.85 8.41
C GLU A 252 4.12 -5.95 7.34
N ALA A 253 5.26 -5.99 6.66
CA ALA A 253 5.59 -7.06 5.75
C ALA A 253 5.73 -8.37 6.53
N GLY A 254 5.13 -9.44 6.02
CA GLY A 254 5.22 -10.75 6.65
C GLY A 254 6.63 -11.37 6.55
N GLY A 255 6.93 -12.29 7.46
CA GLY A 255 8.18 -13.05 7.45
C GLY A 255 8.12 -14.29 6.54
N PRO A 256 9.27 -14.85 6.12
CA PRO A 256 9.30 -16.07 5.30
C PRO A 256 8.51 -17.23 5.94
N PRO A 257 7.74 -18.02 5.16
CA PRO A 257 7.62 -17.95 3.70
C PRO A 257 6.67 -16.85 3.19
N ASN A 258 5.90 -16.23 4.08
CA ASN A 258 4.84 -15.27 3.76
C ASN A 258 5.38 -13.84 3.72
N SER A 259 6.26 -13.52 2.78
CA SER A 259 6.82 -12.17 2.60
C SER A 259 5.90 -11.22 1.83
N GLN A 260 4.64 -11.17 2.23
CA GLN A 260 3.63 -10.34 1.59
C GLN A 260 3.78 -8.87 1.98
N ILE A 261 3.49 -7.96 1.04
CA ILE A 261 3.39 -6.53 1.29
C ILE A 261 2.04 -6.06 0.77
N TYR A 262 1.29 -5.35 1.59
CA TYR A 262 0.03 -4.72 1.21
C TYR A 262 0.19 -3.20 1.19
N GLY A 263 -0.47 -2.55 0.23
CA GLY A 263 -0.51 -1.10 0.18
C GLY A 263 -1.77 -0.57 -0.48
N GLU A 264 -2.21 0.58 -0.01
CA GLU A 264 -3.34 1.36 -0.54
C GLU A 264 -2.84 2.29 -1.66
N ILE A 265 -3.56 2.39 -2.77
CA ILE A 265 -3.23 3.35 -3.83
C ILE A 265 -3.61 4.76 -3.37
N ILE A 266 -2.66 5.69 -3.39
CA ILE A 266 -2.84 7.09 -2.90
C ILE A 266 -2.51 8.17 -3.93
N GLY A 267 -1.95 7.79 -5.08
CA GLY A 267 -1.49 8.71 -6.11
C GLY A 267 -1.73 8.15 -7.50
N PRO A 268 -1.53 8.97 -8.54
CA PRO A 268 -1.98 8.65 -9.88
C PRO A 268 -1.42 7.33 -10.42
N LEU A 269 -2.29 6.61 -11.12
CA LEU A 269 -1.98 5.72 -12.23
C LEU A 269 -2.09 6.54 -13.52
N THR A 270 -0.96 6.80 -14.19
CA THR A 270 -0.88 7.69 -15.36
C THR A 270 -0.05 7.05 -16.48
N PRO A 271 -0.22 7.49 -17.75
CA PRO A 271 -0.69 8.83 -18.16
C PRO A 271 -2.13 8.89 -18.64
N ILE A 272 -2.92 9.73 -17.97
CA ILE A 272 -4.29 10.15 -18.29
C ILE A 272 -5.36 9.09 -17.94
N ASN A 273 -5.20 8.48 -16.76
CA ASN A 273 -6.28 8.18 -15.80
C ASN A 273 -7.42 7.22 -16.22
N SER A 274 -7.14 6.25 -17.12
CA SER A 274 -7.84 4.96 -17.30
C SER A 274 -9.28 4.95 -17.86
N ASP A 275 -9.40 4.53 -19.13
CA ASP A 275 -10.63 3.87 -19.65
C ASP A 275 -10.40 2.38 -20.01
N ASN A 276 -9.17 1.85 -19.91
CA ASN A 276 -8.84 0.45 -20.24
C ASN A 276 -7.47 0.04 -19.67
N TYR A 277 -7.18 0.33 -18.40
CA TYR A 277 -5.99 -0.23 -17.77
C TYR A 277 -6.40 -1.12 -16.61
N TYR A 278 -6.72 -2.37 -16.96
CA TYR A 278 -6.74 -3.43 -15.98
C TYR A 278 -5.31 -3.60 -15.48
N ALA A 279 -5.06 -3.20 -14.25
CA ALA A 279 -4.12 -3.94 -13.45
C ALA A 279 -4.79 -5.30 -13.16
N ASN A 280 -4.90 -6.14 -14.21
CA ASN A 280 -5.24 -7.54 -14.11
C ASN A 280 -3.89 -8.26 -14.04
N PRO A 281 -3.34 -8.54 -12.86
CA PRO A 281 -2.55 -9.74 -12.66
C PRO A 281 -3.47 -10.96 -12.80
N SER A 282 -4.26 -11.02 -13.87
CA SER A 282 -4.72 -12.29 -14.38
C SER A 282 -3.50 -12.91 -15.04
N ILE A 283 -3.02 -14.02 -14.50
CA ILE A 283 -2.11 -14.91 -15.21
C ILE A 283 -2.88 -15.37 -16.45
N ILE A 284 -2.64 -14.71 -17.59
CA ILE A 284 -3.05 -15.26 -18.87
C ILE A 284 -2.13 -16.46 -19.11
N LYS A 285 -2.71 -17.66 -19.03
CA LYS A 285 -2.05 -18.95 -19.24
C LYS A 285 -1.43 -19.06 -20.63
#